data_AF-A0A1S8KIQ2-F1
#
_entry.id   AF-A0A1S8KIQ2-F1
#
_cell.length_a   1.000
_cell.length_b   1.000
_cell.length_c   1.000
_cell.angle_alpha   90.00
_cell.angle_beta   90.00
_cell.angle_gamma   90.00
#
_symmetry.space_group_name_H-M   'P 1'
#
loop_
_entity.id
_entity.type
_entity.pdbx_description
1 polymer ?
#
loop_
_entity_poly.entity_id
_entity_poly.type
_entity_poly.pdbx_seq_one_letter_code
_entity_poly.pdbx_strand_id
1 'polypeptide(L)'
;GAIGGHQDAATAKLTIISAPLVRGRIPTVVNDVTTLITPGKSIDVLVTEVGVAINPQRKDLIAIFERIPQIPVFTIEELQQKAEKIVGIPEPLQFTDRIVAYVEYRDGSILDVVRQVKEFEEERS
;
A
#
# COMPACT_ATOMS: atom_id res chain seq x y z
N GLY A 1 3.23 -12.91 -4.06
CA GLY A 1 2.08 -12.98 -3.12
C GLY A 1 0.91 -13.65 -3.81
N ALA A 2 -0.29 -13.57 -3.25
CA ALA A 2 -1.53 -14.04 -3.87
C ALA A 2 -2.63 -12.98 -3.69
N ILE A 3 -3.51 -12.81 -4.67
CA ILE A 3 -4.62 -11.84 -4.61
C ILE A 3 -5.67 -12.30 -3.59
N GLY A 4 -6.06 -13.58 -3.64
CA GLY A 4 -7.12 -14.13 -2.79
C GLY A 4 -8.42 -13.33 -2.92
N GLY A 5 -9.21 -13.28 -1.85
CA GLY A 5 -10.42 -12.46 -1.79
C GLY A 5 -10.17 -11.00 -1.36
N HIS A 6 -8.94 -10.49 -1.49
CA HIS A 6 -8.61 -9.15 -0.97
C HIS A 6 -9.40 -8.04 -1.68
N GLN A 7 -9.51 -8.14 -3.02
CA GLN A 7 -10.33 -7.22 -3.82
C GLN A 7 -11.82 -7.31 -3.46
N ASP A 8 -12.35 -8.51 -3.22
CA ASP A 8 -13.75 -8.70 -2.84
C ASP A 8 -14.03 -8.19 -1.43
N ALA A 9 -13.11 -8.38 -0.49
CA ALA A 9 -13.22 -7.80 0.86
C ALA A 9 -13.24 -6.26 0.84
N ALA A 10 -12.63 -5.64 -0.17
CA ALA A 10 -12.65 -4.19 -0.36
C ALA A 10 -14.02 -3.64 -0.83
N THR A 11 -15.04 -4.50 -1.02
CA THR A 11 -16.42 -4.04 -1.29
C THR A 11 -17.25 -3.86 -0.02
N ALA A 12 -16.64 -3.98 1.16
CA ALA A 12 -17.32 -3.82 2.43
C ALA A 12 -17.75 -2.36 2.67
N LYS A 13 -18.64 -2.15 3.66
CA LYS A 13 -19.00 -0.79 4.13
C LYS A 13 -17.84 -0.08 4.85
N LEU A 14 -16.91 -0.87 5.37
CA LEU A 14 -15.72 -0.43 6.07
C LEU A 14 -14.61 -1.43 5.79
N THR A 15 -13.55 -0.99 5.12
CA THR A 15 -12.37 -1.80 4.79
C THR A 15 -11.15 -1.22 5.48
N ILE A 16 -10.52 -2.05 6.30
CA ILE A 16 -9.35 -1.69 7.09
C ILE A 16 -8.17 -2.54 6.66
N ILE A 17 -7.06 -1.90 6.32
CA ILE A 17 -5.75 -2.55 6.17
C ILE A 17 -5.01 -2.44 7.49
N SER A 18 -4.56 -3.56 8.05
CA SER A 18 -3.69 -3.58 9.21
C SER A 18 -2.31 -4.09 8.80
N ALA A 19 -1.28 -3.28 9.01
CA ALA A 19 0.09 -3.64 8.72
C ALA A 19 1.05 -2.83 9.59
N PRO A 20 2.21 -3.39 9.98
CA PRO A 20 3.24 -2.59 10.62
C PRO A 20 3.75 -1.51 9.65
N LEU A 21 4.18 -0.36 10.16
CA LEU A 21 4.70 0.74 9.32
C LEU A 21 5.94 0.30 8.53
N VAL A 22 6.77 -0.55 9.14
CA VAL A 22 8.00 -1.10 8.57
C VAL A 22 8.09 -2.59 8.87
N ARG A 23 8.64 -3.37 7.93
CA ARG A 23 9.02 -4.78 8.12
C ARG A 23 10.52 -4.94 7.91
N GLY A 24 11.29 -5.02 9.01
CA GLY A 24 12.75 -5.08 8.94
C GLY A 24 13.33 -3.80 8.34
N ARG A 25 13.80 -3.88 7.09
CA ARG A 25 14.33 -2.72 6.33
C ARG A 25 13.39 -2.24 5.21
N ILE A 26 12.17 -2.77 5.14
CA ILE A 26 11.23 -2.50 4.05
C ILE A 26 10.08 -1.63 4.57
N PRO A 27 9.83 -0.45 3.99
CA PRO A 27 8.68 0.37 4.34
C PRO A 27 7.39 -0.28 3.81
N THR A 28 6.32 -0.27 4.61
CA THR A 28 5.00 -0.74 4.15
C THR A 28 4.26 0.34 3.37
N VAL A 29 4.42 1.60 3.77
CA VAL A 29 3.79 2.76 3.12
C VAL A 29 4.85 3.45 2.26
N VAL A 30 4.62 3.48 0.96
CA VAL A 30 5.51 4.01 -0.07
C VAL A 30 4.73 4.95 -0.99
N ASN A 31 5.44 5.75 -1.79
CA ASN A 31 4.80 6.63 -2.78
C ASN A 31 4.04 5.81 -3.84
N ASP A 32 4.72 4.81 -4.41
CA ASP A 32 4.17 3.95 -5.46
C ASP A 32 4.35 2.49 -5.10
N VAL A 33 3.25 1.73 -5.10
CA VAL A 33 3.31 0.28 -4.93
C VAL A 33 3.85 -0.37 -6.20
N THR A 34 4.61 -1.46 -6.05
CA THR A 34 5.15 -2.20 -7.21
C THR A 34 4.06 -2.85 -8.06
N THR A 35 2.94 -3.21 -7.45
CA THR A 35 1.81 -3.83 -8.15
C THR A 35 0.50 -3.43 -7.48
N LEU A 36 -0.39 -2.82 -8.25
CA LEU A 36 -1.70 -2.41 -7.77
C LEU A 36 -2.66 -3.61 -7.82
N ILE A 37 -2.99 -4.17 -6.65
CA ILE A 37 -3.95 -5.28 -6.54
C ILE A 37 -5.35 -4.79 -6.16
N THR A 38 -5.46 -3.82 -5.26
CA THR A 38 -6.75 -3.31 -4.78
C THR A 38 -6.72 -1.78 -4.83
N PRO A 39 -7.67 -1.14 -5.54
CA PRO A 39 -7.70 0.31 -5.66
C PRO A 39 -7.80 1.01 -4.30
N GLY A 40 -7.00 2.06 -4.08
CA GLY A 40 -7.04 2.82 -2.81
C GLY A 40 -8.41 3.45 -2.51
N LYS A 41 -9.22 3.74 -3.54
CA LYS A 41 -10.60 4.24 -3.39
C LYS A 41 -11.54 3.29 -2.64
N SER A 42 -11.20 2.01 -2.55
CA SER A 42 -12.00 0.99 -1.84
C SER A 42 -11.39 0.63 -0.47
N ILE A 43 -10.34 1.34 -0.03
CA ILE A 43 -9.75 1.19 1.29
C ILE A 43 -10.10 2.41 2.12
N ASP A 44 -10.66 2.20 3.32
CA ASP A 44 -11.13 3.29 4.16
C ASP A 44 -10.10 3.72 5.21
N VAL A 45 -9.39 2.77 5.80
CA VAL A 45 -8.44 3.04 6.88
C VAL A 45 -7.21 2.14 6.77
N LEU A 46 -6.03 2.72 6.97
CA LEU A 46 -4.80 2.00 7.28
C LEU A 46 -4.52 2.13 8.78
N VAL A 47 -4.27 1.00 9.44
CA VAL A 47 -3.89 0.93 10.85
C VAL A 47 -2.48 0.37 10.97
N THR A 48 -1.61 1.13 11.65
CA THR A 48 -0.22 0.77 11.97
C THR A 48 0.00 0.83 13.48
N GLU A 49 1.17 0.37 13.94
CA GLU A 49 1.57 0.49 15.35
C GLU A 49 1.80 1.93 15.82
N VAL A 50 2.01 2.88 14.91
CA VAL A 50 2.25 4.29 15.25
C VAL A 50 0.99 5.15 15.21
N GLY A 51 -0.07 4.68 14.55
CA GLY A 51 -1.32 5.41 14.36
C GLY A 51 -2.10 4.95 13.12
N VAL A 52 -3.16 5.69 12.80
CA VAL A 52 -4.06 5.39 11.69
C VAL A 52 -4.02 6.47 10.61
N ALA A 53 -4.21 6.08 9.35
CA ALA A 53 -4.51 6.99 8.26
C ALA A 53 -5.89 6.67 7.70
N ILE A 54 -6.75 7.68 7.61
CA ILE A 54 -8.12 7.55 7.12
C ILE A 54 -8.16 8.09 5.70
N ASN A 55 -8.77 7.34 4.77
CA ASN A 55 -8.96 7.78 3.41
C ASN A 55 -9.72 9.11 3.39
N PRO A 56 -9.21 10.18 2.75
CA PRO A 56 -9.86 11.49 2.72
C PRO A 56 -11.29 11.48 2.18
N GLN A 57 -11.70 10.44 1.43
CA GLN A 57 -13.06 10.25 0.94
C GLN A 57 -14.06 9.88 2.06
N ARG A 58 -13.59 9.37 3.21
CA ARG A 58 -14.40 8.94 4.35
C ARG A 58 -14.56 10.02 5.42
N LYS A 59 -15.28 11.10 5.06
CA LYS A 59 -15.55 12.24 5.96
C LYS A 59 -16.30 11.85 7.23
N ASP A 60 -17.13 10.82 7.14
CA ASP A 60 -17.85 10.23 8.27
C ASP A 60 -16.87 9.64 9.30
N LEU A 61 -15.86 8.90 8.85
CA LEU A 61 -14.84 8.33 9.73
C LEU A 61 -13.94 9.41 10.32
N ILE A 62 -13.50 10.39 9.50
CA ILE A 62 -12.69 11.51 9.99
C ILE A 62 -13.37 12.21 11.16
N ALA A 63 -14.67 12.55 11.03
CA ALA A 63 -15.43 13.21 12.09
C ALA A 63 -15.60 12.34 13.36
N ILE A 64 -15.60 11.00 13.24
CA ILE A 64 -15.62 10.10 14.38
C ILE A 64 -14.26 10.12 15.10
N PHE A 65 -13.16 9.97 14.36
CA PHE A 65 -11.83 9.89 14.95
C PHE A 65 -11.34 11.22 15.54
N GLU A 66 -11.78 12.37 15.03
CA GLU A 66 -11.56 13.69 15.65
C GLU A 66 -12.07 13.75 17.11
N ARG A 67 -13.05 12.93 17.47
CA ARG A 67 -13.63 12.86 18.82
C ARG A 67 -12.92 11.86 19.73
N ILE A 68 -11.90 11.14 19.23
CA ILE A 68 -11.17 10.09 19.95
C ILE A 68 -9.68 10.48 20.04
N PRO A 69 -9.31 11.41 20.95
CA PRO A 69 -7.97 11.97 20.98
C PRO A 69 -6.88 10.99 21.43
N GLN A 70 -7.26 9.79 21.89
CA GLN A 70 -6.30 8.74 22.26
C GLN A 70 -5.71 8.01 21.05
N ILE A 71 -6.30 8.15 19.86
CA ILE A 71 -5.82 7.50 18.64
C ILE A 71 -5.10 8.54 17.78
N PRO A 72 -3.77 8.39 17.55
CA PRO A 72 -3.04 9.25 16.62
C PRO A 72 -3.56 9.04 15.19
N VAL A 73 -4.06 10.11 14.58
CA VAL A 73 -4.49 10.14 13.17
C VAL A 73 -3.46 10.92 12.36
N PHE A 74 -3.07 10.36 11.22
CA PHE A 74 -2.12 10.93 10.29
C PHE A 74 -2.69 10.94 8.87
N THR A 75 -2.10 11.73 7.98
CA THR A 75 -2.25 11.48 6.55
C THR A 75 -1.44 10.25 6.15
N ILE A 76 -1.76 9.63 5.01
CA ILE A 76 -0.97 8.48 4.51
C ILE A 76 0.46 8.91 4.15
N GLU A 77 0.63 10.15 3.69
CA GLU A 77 1.92 10.77 3.39
C GLU A 77 2.76 10.97 4.66
N GLU A 78 2.15 11.36 5.77
CA GLU A 78 2.87 11.46 7.05
C GLU A 78 3.35 10.09 7.55
N LEU A 79 2.55 9.04 7.36
CA LEU A 79 2.99 7.67 7.65
C LEU A 79 4.13 7.24 6.71
N GLN A 80 4.01 7.51 5.42
CA GLN A 80 5.07 7.25 4.43
C GLN A 80 6.39 7.95 4.82
N GLN A 81 6.37 9.23 5.15
CA GLN A 81 7.56 9.97 5.59
C GLN A 81 8.15 9.42 6.89
N LYS A 82 7.31 8.97 7.82
CA LYS A 82 7.78 8.30 9.05
C LYS A 82 8.47 6.99 8.72
N ALA A 83 7.93 6.20 7.78
CA ALA A 83 8.56 4.95 7.35
C ALA A 83 9.95 5.22 6.74
N GLU A 84 10.06 6.19 5.83
CA GLU A 84 11.34 6.57 5.21
C GLU A 84 12.36 7.11 6.21
N LYS A 85 11.92 7.80 7.28
CA LYS A 85 12.83 8.21 8.36
C LYS A 85 13.44 7.03 9.13
N ILE A 86 12.76 5.88 9.15
CA ILE A 86 13.22 4.68 9.86
C ILE A 86 14.17 3.86 8.97
N VAL A 87 13.80 3.64 7.71
CA VAL A 87 14.52 2.69 6.83
C VAL A 87 15.21 3.32 5.62
N GLY A 88 15.08 4.63 5.44
CA GLY A 88 15.52 5.33 4.23
C GLY A 88 14.52 5.19 3.08
N ILE A 89 14.83 5.84 1.97
CA ILE A 89 14.08 5.69 0.72
C ILE A 89 14.61 4.44 0.00
N PRO A 90 13.77 3.43 -0.29
CA PRO A 90 14.21 2.23 -0.99
C PRO A 90 14.62 2.56 -2.43
N GLU A 91 15.70 1.95 -2.90
CA GLU A 91 16.09 2.02 -4.31
C GLU A 91 15.02 1.34 -5.18
N PRO A 92 14.51 1.99 -6.25
CA PRO A 92 13.51 1.40 -7.11
C PRO A 92 14.02 0.14 -7.82
N LEU A 93 13.17 -0.89 -7.88
CA LEU A 93 13.44 -2.08 -8.69
C LEU A 93 13.49 -1.71 -10.18
N GLN A 94 14.44 -2.29 -10.90
CA GLN A 94 14.51 -2.18 -12.36
C GLN A 94 13.76 -3.34 -13.01
N PHE A 95 12.95 -3.03 -14.03
CA PHE A 95 12.15 -3.99 -14.78
C PHE A 95 12.50 -3.94 -16.26
N THR A 96 12.31 -5.07 -16.95
CA THR A 96 12.35 -5.11 -18.42
C THR A 96 10.96 -4.82 -18.99
N ASP A 97 10.87 -4.68 -20.32
CA ASP A 97 9.59 -4.48 -21.00
C ASP A 97 8.70 -5.74 -21.03
N ARG A 98 9.26 -6.91 -20.67
CA ARG A 98 8.52 -8.18 -20.72
C ARG A 98 7.46 -8.25 -19.62
N ILE A 99 6.20 -8.36 -20.03
CA ILE A 99 5.08 -8.65 -19.13
C ILE A 99 5.10 -10.14 -18.77
N VAL A 100 5.03 -10.44 -17.47
CA VAL A 100 5.01 -11.81 -16.94
C VAL A 100 3.66 -12.19 -16.32
N ALA A 101 2.83 -11.21 -15.97
CA ALA A 101 1.45 -11.44 -15.55
C ALA A 101 0.58 -10.19 -15.77
N TYR A 102 -0.73 -10.41 -15.91
CA TYR A 102 -1.75 -9.36 -15.87
C TYR A 102 -2.47 -9.41 -14.53
N VAL A 103 -2.72 -8.25 -13.93
CA VAL A 103 -3.57 -8.12 -12.75
C VAL A 103 -4.95 -7.73 -13.20
N GLU A 104 -5.87 -8.69 -13.14
CA GLU A 104 -7.29 -8.48 -13.41
C GLU A 104 -7.98 -7.99 -12.12
N TYR A 105 -8.87 -7.03 -12.27
CA TYR A 105 -9.80 -6.64 -11.23
C TYR A 105 -11.04 -7.55 -11.28
N ARG A 106 -11.79 -7.61 -10.19
CA ARG A 106 -12.96 -8.51 -10.04
C ARG A 106 -14.05 -8.35 -11.12
N ASP A 107 -14.06 -7.25 -11.87
CA ASP A 107 -15.01 -6.98 -12.96
C ASP A 107 -14.48 -7.37 -14.35
N GLY A 108 -13.30 -7.97 -14.45
CA GLY A 108 -12.66 -8.37 -15.69
C GLY A 108 -11.77 -7.31 -16.33
N SER A 109 -11.71 -6.10 -15.77
CA SER A 109 -10.80 -5.06 -16.26
C SER A 109 -9.35 -5.33 -15.88
N ILE A 110 -8.41 -4.96 -16.73
CA ILE A 110 -6.97 -5.03 -16.40
C ILE A 110 -6.60 -3.81 -15.57
N LEU A 111 -6.20 -4.04 -14.31
CA LEU A 111 -5.83 -3.01 -13.35
C LEU A 111 -4.36 -2.62 -13.46
N ASP A 112 -3.49 -3.63 -13.65
CA ASP A 112 -2.04 -3.46 -13.67
C ASP A 112 -1.37 -4.64 -14.40
N VAL A 113 -0.06 -4.54 -14.64
CA VAL A 113 0.78 -5.62 -15.18
C VAL A 113 2.00 -5.84 -14.32
N VAL A 114 2.39 -7.11 -14.15
CA VAL A 114 3.67 -7.45 -13.53
C VAL A 114 4.71 -7.61 -14.62
N ARG A 115 5.81 -6.85 -14.50
CA ARG A 115 6.95 -6.89 -15.42
C ARG A 115 8.06 -7.76 -14.87
N GLN A 116 8.84 -8.36 -15.76
CA GLN A 116 10.01 -9.14 -15.38
C GLN A 116 11.04 -8.23 -14.70
N VAL A 117 11.51 -8.63 -13.52
CA VAL A 117 12.62 -7.95 -12.82
C VAL A 117 13.89 -8.11 -13.66
N LYS A 118 14.65 -7.03 -13.82
CA LYS A 118 15.97 -7.08 -14.47
C LYS A 118 16.95 -7.79 -13.54
N GLU A 119 17.68 -8.78 -14.04
CA GLU A 119 18.74 -9.43 -13.27
C GLU A 119 19.83 -8.40 -12.96
N PHE A 120 20.32 -8.40 -11.72
CA PHE A 120 21.51 -7.65 -11.37
C PHE A 120 22.71 -8.39 -11.95
N GLU A 121 23.39 -7.79 -12.92
CA GLU A 121 24.72 -8.27 -13.29
C GLU A 121 25.65 -7.95 -12.11
N GLU A 122 25.96 -8.96 -11.30
CA GLU A 122 27.10 -8.84 -10.38
C GLU A 122 28.34 -8.64 -11.25
N GLU A 123 28.94 -7.45 -11.21
CA GLU A 123 30.32 -7.26 -11.63
C GLU A 123 31.17 -8.18 -10.74
N ARG A 124 31.43 -9.39 -11.24
CA ARG A 124 32.40 -10.32 -10.68
C ARG A 124 33.77 -9.65 -10.81
N SER A 125 34.17 -8.91 -9.79
CA SER A 125 35.54 -8.46 -9.57
C SER A 125 36.46 -9.64 -9.28
#